data_AF-A0AA88YMH5-F1
#
_entry.id   AF-A0AA88YMH5-F1
#
_cell.length_a   1.000
_cell.length_b   1.000
_cell.length_c   1.000
_cell.angle_alpha   90.00
_cell.angle_beta   90.00
_cell.angle_gamma   90.00
#
_symmetry.space_group_name_H-M   'P 1'
#
loop_
_entity.id
_entity.type
_entity.pdbx_description
1 polymer ?
#
loop_
_entity_poly.entity_id
_entity_poly.type
_entity_poly.pdbx_seq_one_letter_code
_entity_poly.pdbx_strand_id
1 'polypeptide(L)'
;MWIDAFNWDQLNSFPLHKKLTREHLYPNNASKMRNKLAFDCLNKEMYNMMLEYSKTLTQAAQDEFSGALQLLQHTAFLVDFFGDSRPIKNKEDTRLVALREAYDWFKSWEKERTGEKSAHRRENSLLTMETREDLDFLFHGFIS
;
A
#
# COMPACT_ATOMS: atom_id res chain seq x y z
N MET A 1 11.06 11.52 2.14
CA MET A 1 9.63 11.34 2.46
C MET A 1 9.38 10.16 3.39
N TRP A 2 9.56 8.90 2.95
CA TRP A 2 9.36 7.72 3.81
C TRP A 2 10.39 7.58 4.94
N ILE A 3 11.66 7.90 4.64
CA ILE A 3 12.73 7.94 5.65
C ILE A 3 12.45 9.01 6.71
N ASP A 4 11.89 10.15 6.31
CA ASP A 4 11.57 11.24 7.22
C ASP A 4 10.40 10.87 8.14
N ALA A 5 9.36 10.23 7.60
CA ALA A 5 8.26 9.68 8.38
C ALA A 5 8.74 8.63 9.39
N PHE A 6 9.64 7.72 8.97
CA PHE A 6 10.27 6.76 9.88
C PHE A 6 11.06 7.46 10.99
N ASN A 7 11.93 8.40 10.63
CA ASN A 7 12.73 9.13 11.62
C ASN A 7 11.84 9.92 12.59
N TRP A 8 10.77 10.54 12.10
CA TRP A 8 9.78 11.22 12.92
C TRP A 8 9.11 10.28 13.93
N ASP A 9 8.69 9.09 13.49
CA ASP A 9 8.06 8.10 14.39
C ASP A 9 9.04 7.56 15.45
N GLN A 10 10.31 7.39 15.09
CA GLN A 10 11.36 6.96 16.03
C GLN A 10 11.70 7.99 17.11
N LEU A 11 11.38 9.27 16.90
CA LEU A 11 11.55 10.32 17.91
C LEU A 11 10.42 10.34 18.94
N ASN A 12 9.29 9.70 18.65
CA ASN A 12 8.16 9.63 19.56
C ASN A 12 8.46 8.64 20.71
N SER A 13 8.06 8.99 21.93
CA SER A 13 8.18 8.10 23.09
C SER A 13 7.36 6.81 22.93
N PHE A 14 6.30 6.87 22.12
CA PHE A 14 5.48 5.72 21.74
C PHE A 14 5.36 5.68 20.21
N PRO A 15 6.24 4.93 19.52
CA PRO A 15 6.18 4.79 18.08
C PRO A 15 4.85 4.18 17.64
N LEU A 16 4.24 4.77 16.62
CA LEU A 16 2.99 4.31 16.03
C LEU A 16 3.20 2.97 15.31
N HIS A 17 4.37 2.77 14.70
CA HIS A 17 4.70 1.53 14.01
C HIS A 17 5.84 0.77 14.72
N LYS A 18 5.46 -0.27 15.46
CA LYS A 18 6.37 -0.98 16.39
C LYS A 18 7.35 -1.93 15.73
N LYS A 19 7.05 -2.37 14.50
CA LYS A 19 7.81 -3.40 13.78
C LYS A 19 8.75 -2.83 12.73
N LEU A 20 8.62 -1.55 12.42
CA LEU A 20 9.40 -0.91 11.38
C LEU A 20 10.85 -0.74 11.83
N THR A 21 11.77 -1.21 11.00
CA THR A 21 13.22 -1.14 11.27
C THR A 21 13.96 -0.65 10.04
N ARG A 22 15.25 -0.35 10.20
CA ARG A 22 16.12 0.04 9.08
C ARG A 22 16.20 -1.02 7.97
N GLU A 23 15.97 -2.30 8.27
CA GLU A 23 15.94 -3.36 7.25
C GLU A 23 14.79 -3.21 6.25
N HIS A 24 13.72 -2.51 6.64
CA HIS A 24 12.58 -2.23 5.78
C HIS A 24 12.88 -1.12 4.78
N LEU A 25 13.66 -0.11 5.20
CA LEU A 25 14.05 1.03 4.36
C LEU A 25 15.25 0.69 3.47
N TYR A 26 16.17 -0.13 3.98
CA TYR A 26 17.41 -0.50 3.30
C TYR A 26 17.53 -2.02 3.21
N PRO A 27 16.66 -2.68 2.42
CA PRO A 27 16.67 -4.13 2.32
C PRO A 27 17.91 -4.62 1.58
N ASN A 28 18.68 -5.51 2.22
CA ASN A 28 19.72 -6.28 1.55
C ASN A 28 19.10 -7.37 0.64
N ASN A 29 19.92 -8.07 -0.14
CA ASN A 29 19.43 -9.09 -1.08
C ASN A 29 18.59 -10.19 -0.42
N ALA A 30 18.93 -10.60 0.81
CA ALA A 30 18.15 -11.59 1.55
C ALA A 30 16.84 -10.99 2.09
N SER A 31 16.87 -9.75 2.57
CA SER A 31 15.71 -9.03 3.09
C SER A 31 14.66 -8.76 2.01
N LYS A 32 15.07 -8.52 0.75
CA LYS A 32 14.14 -8.35 -0.39
C LYS A 32 13.23 -9.55 -0.62
N MET A 33 13.69 -10.77 -0.27
CA MET A 33 12.91 -12.00 -0.41
C MET A 33 12.00 -12.27 0.80
N ARG A 34 12.08 -11.47 1.86
CA ARG A 34 11.28 -11.67 3.08
C ARG A 34 9.96 -10.92 2.94
N ASN A 35 8.93 -11.64 2.50
CA ASN A 35 7.57 -11.10 2.38
C ASN A 35 7.08 -10.41 3.66
N LYS A 36 7.51 -10.88 4.84
CA LYS A 36 7.18 -10.24 6.12
C LYS A 36 7.55 -8.76 6.18
N LEU A 37 8.70 -8.36 5.63
CA LEU A 37 9.11 -6.95 5.61
C LEU A 37 8.21 -6.13 4.69
N ALA A 38 7.77 -6.70 3.56
CA ALA A 38 6.80 -6.05 2.68
C ALA A 38 5.42 -5.93 3.36
N PHE A 39 4.96 -6.97 4.06
CA PHE A 39 3.73 -6.93 4.85
C PHE A 39 3.77 -5.85 5.92
N ASP A 40 4.87 -5.76 6.67
CA ASP A 40 5.03 -4.73 7.69
C ASP A 40 5.03 -3.32 7.06
N CYS A 41 5.57 -3.14 5.83
CA CYS A 41 5.52 -1.86 5.11
C CYS A 41 4.18 -1.50 4.45
N LEU A 42 3.28 -2.46 4.25
CA LEU A 42 2.03 -2.27 3.51
C LEU A 42 0.80 -2.45 4.39
N ASN A 43 0.97 -2.57 5.71
CA ASN A 43 -0.11 -2.81 6.65
C ASN A 43 -0.76 -1.51 7.16
N LYS A 44 -1.77 -1.70 8.01
CA LYS A 44 -2.50 -0.61 8.67
C LYS A 44 -1.65 0.22 9.64
N GLU A 45 -0.63 -0.37 10.28
CA GLU A 45 0.28 0.39 11.15
C GLU A 45 1.07 1.42 10.33
N MET A 46 1.60 1.03 9.17
CA MET A 46 2.28 1.94 8.25
C MET A 46 1.35 3.04 7.77
N TYR A 47 0.13 2.69 7.33
CA TYR A 47 -0.86 3.67 6.88
C TYR A 47 -1.13 4.72 7.97
N ASN A 48 -1.40 4.29 9.21
CA ASN A 48 -1.67 5.19 10.32
C ASN A 48 -0.47 6.08 10.66
N MET A 49 0.75 5.52 10.69
CA MET A 49 1.97 6.28 10.94
C MET A 49 2.16 7.37 9.88
N MET A 50 1.98 7.02 8.61
CA MET A 50 2.11 7.94 7.48
C MET A 50 1.02 9.01 7.49
N LEU A 51 -0.21 8.65 7.88
CA LEU A 51 -1.33 9.60 8.02
C LEU A 51 -1.09 10.62 9.14
N GLU A 52 -0.55 10.20 10.28
CA GLU A 52 -0.20 11.14 11.35
C GLU A 52 0.99 12.03 10.95
N TYR A 53 2.00 11.44 10.29
CA TYR A 53 3.13 12.21 9.76
C TYR A 53 2.66 13.28 8.76
N SER A 54 1.73 12.97 7.86
CA SER A 54 1.25 13.93 6.86
C SER A 54 0.65 15.18 7.49
N LYS A 55 -0.01 15.06 8.65
CA LYS A 55 -0.59 16.21 9.39
C LYS A 55 0.47 17.18 9.90
N THR A 56 1.72 16.74 10.03
CA THR A 56 2.85 17.60 10.43
C THR A 56 3.45 18.39 9.26
N LEU A 57 3.08 18.04 8.02
CA LEU A 57 3.62 18.65 6.81
C LEU A 57 2.86 19.91 6.41
N THR A 58 3.50 20.77 5.60
CA THR A 58 2.85 21.90 4.96
C THR A 58 1.81 21.43 3.93
N GLN A 59 0.84 22.29 3.58
CA GLN A 59 -0.21 21.91 2.62
C GLN A 59 0.36 21.40 1.29
N ALA A 60 1.37 22.08 0.73
CA ALA A 60 2.02 21.65 -0.51
C ALA A 60 2.64 20.24 -0.39
N ALA A 61 3.28 19.94 0.74
CA ALA A 61 3.85 18.62 0.98
C ALA A 61 2.78 17.56 1.26
N GLN A 62 1.65 17.92 1.86
CA GLN A 62 0.50 17.01 2.01
C GLN A 62 -0.10 16.61 0.66
N ASP A 63 -0.21 17.56 -0.26
CA ASP A 63 -0.73 17.31 -1.61
C ASP A 63 0.16 16.32 -2.37
N GLU A 64 1.50 16.47 -2.26
CA GLU A 64 2.46 15.49 -2.80
C GLU A 64 2.36 14.11 -2.12
N PHE A 65 2.07 14.09 -0.82
CA PHE A 65 1.99 12.87 -0.01
C PHE A 65 0.67 12.10 -0.22
N SER A 66 -0.36 12.77 -0.73
CA SER A 66 -1.72 12.23 -0.89
C SER A 66 -1.75 10.92 -1.70
N GLY A 67 -0.99 10.84 -2.79
CA GLY A 67 -0.94 9.64 -3.63
C GLY A 67 -0.32 8.44 -2.91
N ALA A 68 0.72 8.67 -2.10
CA ALA A 68 1.34 7.60 -1.30
C ALA A 68 0.39 7.11 -0.19
N LEU A 69 -0.38 8.02 0.41
CA LEU A 69 -1.41 7.66 1.40
C LEU A 69 -2.52 6.82 0.78
N GLN A 70 -3.00 7.18 -0.41
CA GLN A 70 -4.05 6.41 -1.10
C GLN A 70 -3.56 4.99 -1.42
N LEU A 71 -2.34 4.85 -1.93
CA LEU A 71 -1.74 3.54 -2.17
C LEU A 71 -1.63 2.72 -0.88
N LEU A 72 -1.17 3.33 0.21
CA LEU A 72 -1.08 2.69 1.52
C LEU A 72 -2.45 2.29 2.08
N GLN A 73 -3.48 3.10 1.86
CA GLN A 73 -4.83 2.79 2.31
C GLN A 73 -5.36 1.52 1.64
N HIS A 74 -5.22 1.40 0.31
CA HIS A 74 -5.69 0.23 -0.42
C HIS A 74 -4.84 -1.02 -0.15
N THR A 75 -3.52 -0.87 -0.03
CA THR A 75 -2.64 -2.00 0.31
C THR A 75 -2.83 -2.48 1.75
N ALA A 76 -3.03 -1.58 2.73
CA ALA A 76 -3.35 -1.93 4.10
C ALA A 76 -4.66 -2.71 4.20
N PHE A 77 -5.67 -2.29 3.43
CA PHE A 77 -6.91 -3.05 3.32
C PHE A 77 -6.67 -4.47 2.77
N LEU A 78 -5.87 -4.62 1.71
CA LEU A 78 -5.57 -5.96 1.16
C LEU A 78 -4.83 -6.84 2.16
N VAL A 79 -3.84 -6.30 2.87
CA VAL A 79 -3.11 -7.04 3.92
C VAL A 79 -4.07 -7.52 5.01
N ASP A 80 -4.97 -6.65 5.48
CA ASP A 80 -5.95 -7.01 6.51
C ASP A 80 -6.98 -8.04 5.98
N PHE A 81 -7.45 -7.88 4.74
CA PHE A 81 -8.42 -8.77 4.11
C PHE A 81 -7.86 -10.18 3.91
N PHE A 82 -6.66 -10.32 3.34
CA PHE A 82 -6.03 -11.62 3.10
C PHE A 82 -5.37 -12.23 4.35
N GLY A 83 -5.07 -11.41 5.36
CA GLY A 83 -4.64 -11.88 6.68
C GLY A 83 -5.81 -12.39 7.54
N ASP A 84 -7.05 -12.05 7.19
CA ASP A 84 -8.23 -12.48 7.92
C ASP A 84 -8.58 -13.94 7.63
N SER A 85 -8.36 -14.80 8.64
CA SER A 85 -8.70 -16.23 8.57
C SER A 85 -10.21 -16.51 8.57
N ARG A 86 -11.07 -15.52 8.81
CA ARG A 86 -12.52 -15.73 8.89
C ARG A 86 -13.11 -15.96 7.49
N PRO A 87 -13.80 -17.08 7.25
CA PRO A 87 -14.34 -17.39 5.94
C PRO A 87 -15.38 -16.36 5.50
N ILE A 88 -15.43 -16.12 4.19
CA ILE A 88 -16.50 -15.34 3.55
C ILE A 88 -17.68 -16.29 3.34
N LYS A 89 -18.80 -16.00 3.97
CA LYS A 89 -19.94 -16.94 4.05
C LYS A 89 -20.98 -16.70 2.95
N ASN A 90 -21.05 -15.50 2.41
CA ASN A 90 -22.06 -15.07 1.46
C ASN A 90 -21.48 -14.06 0.46
N LYS A 91 -22.18 -13.85 -0.66
CA LYS A 91 -21.74 -12.95 -1.73
C LYS A 91 -22.00 -11.48 -1.38
N GLU A 92 -22.86 -11.24 -0.41
CA GLU A 92 -23.25 -9.93 0.09
C GLU A 92 -22.34 -9.46 1.25
N ASP A 93 -21.25 -10.17 1.52
CA ASP A 93 -20.29 -9.78 2.56
C ASP A 93 -19.70 -8.39 2.23
N THR A 94 -19.78 -7.46 3.17
CA THR A 94 -19.28 -6.09 3.00
C THR A 94 -17.78 -6.05 2.70
N ARG A 95 -17.03 -7.08 3.11
CA ARG A 95 -15.61 -7.22 2.78
C ARG A 95 -15.38 -7.42 1.27
N LEU A 96 -16.30 -8.09 0.56
CA LEU A 96 -16.22 -8.24 -0.90
C LEU A 96 -16.51 -6.92 -1.64
N VAL A 97 -17.40 -6.08 -1.07
CA VAL A 97 -17.66 -4.74 -1.61
C VAL A 97 -16.40 -3.88 -1.50
N ALA A 98 -15.78 -3.84 -0.32
CA ALA A 98 -14.53 -3.11 -0.11
C ALA A 98 -13.38 -3.66 -0.98
N LEU A 99 -13.35 -4.99 -1.21
CA LEU A 99 -12.39 -5.62 -2.13
C LEU A 99 -12.58 -5.12 -3.57
N ARG A 100 -13.83 -5.00 -4.02
CA ARG A 100 -14.14 -4.45 -5.35
C ARG A 100 -13.76 -2.99 -5.47
N GLU A 101 -14.01 -2.17 -4.45
CA GLU A 101 -13.59 -0.77 -4.43
C GLU A 101 -12.06 -0.63 -4.53
N ALA A 102 -11.31 -1.47 -3.82
CA ALA A 102 -9.86 -1.50 -3.91
C ALA A 102 -9.39 -1.89 -5.33
N TYR A 103 -10.01 -2.91 -5.94
CA TYR A 103 -9.72 -3.30 -7.31
C TYR A 103 -9.97 -2.18 -8.32
N ASP A 104 -11.14 -1.54 -8.23
CA ASP A 104 -11.54 -0.46 -9.13
C ASP A 104 -10.55 0.72 -9.02
N TRP A 105 -10.04 1.01 -7.82
CA TRP A 105 -8.98 1.99 -7.63
C TRP A 105 -7.68 1.59 -8.33
N PHE A 106 -7.19 0.36 -8.14
CA PHE A 106 -5.97 -0.12 -8.82
C PHE A 106 -6.09 -0.04 -10.34
N LYS A 107 -7.25 -0.39 -10.90
CA LYS A 107 -7.52 -0.28 -12.34
C LYS A 107 -7.62 1.15 -12.84
N SER A 108 -8.24 2.03 -12.06
CA SER A 108 -8.28 3.46 -12.37
C SER A 108 -6.87 4.06 -12.39
N TRP A 109 -6.07 3.75 -11.37
CA TRP A 109 -4.68 4.19 -11.25
C TRP A 109 -3.81 3.66 -12.40
N GLU A 110 -3.94 2.38 -12.75
CA GLU A 110 -3.25 1.79 -13.90
C GLU A 110 -3.62 2.49 -15.21
N LYS A 111 -4.91 2.77 -15.43
CA LYS A 111 -5.40 3.43 -16.64
C LYS A 111 -4.92 4.88 -16.75
N GLU A 112 -4.95 5.63 -15.65
CA GLU A 112 -4.43 7.01 -15.58
C GLU A 112 -2.97 7.06 -16.02
N ARG A 113 -2.15 6.15 -15.49
CA ARG A 113 -0.70 6.12 -15.76
C ARG A 113 -0.37 5.56 -17.13
N THR A 114 -1.12 4.58 -17.63
CA THR A 114 -0.92 4.03 -18.99
C THR A 114 -1.23 5.07 -20.07
N GLY A 115 -2.15 5.99 -19.79
CA GLY A 115 -2.48 7.15 -20.64
C GLY A 115 -1.41 8.24 -20.71
N GLU A 116 -0.38 8.18 -19.86
CA GLU A 116 0.69 9.20 -19.83
C GLU A 116 1.62 9.06 -21.05
N LYS A 117 1.83 10.14 -21.80
CA LYS A 117 2.53 10.09 -23.11
C LYS A 117 4.03 9.76 -22.99
N SER A 118 4.66 9.99 -21.84
CA SER A 118 6.08 9.75 -21.65
C SER A 118 6.35 8.31 -21.23
N ALA A 119 6.84 7.48 -22.15
CA ALA A 119 7.14 6.07 -21.92
C ALA A 119 8.02 5.83 -20.67
N HIS A 120 8.99 6.70 -20.43
CA HIS A 120 9.94 6.56 -19.33
C HIS A 120 9.35 6.82 -17.94
N ARG A 121 8.29 7.66 -17.83
CA ARG A 121 7.56 7.83 -16.56
C ARG A 121 6.55 6.72 -16.34
N ARG A 122 5.98 6.15 -17.41
CA ARG A 122 5.04 5.02 -17.31
C ARG A 122 5.69 3.79 -16.69
N GLU A 123 6.85 3.38 -17.18
CA GLU A 123 7.52 2.15 -16.72
C GLU A 123 8.02 2.24 -15.28
N ASN A 124 8.41 3.44 -14.82
CA ASN A 124 8.94 3.64 -13.47
C ASN A 124 7.88 3.96 -12.41
N SER A 125 6.62 4.21 -12.81
CA SER A 125 5.55 4.63 -11.90
C SER A 125 4.50 3.56 -11.64
N LEU A 126 4.63 2.39 -12.27
CA LEU A 126 3.71 1.27 -12.14
C LEU A 126 4.39 0.05 -11.55
N LEU A 127 3.59 -0.78 -10.90
CA LEU A 127 4.00 -2.13 -10.55
C LEU A 127 4.35 -2.92 -11.82
N THR A 128 5.20 -3.93 -11.67
CA THR A 128 5.55 -4.84 -12.77
C THR A 128 4.29 -5.44 -13.40
N MET A 129 4.36 -5.80 -14.67
CA MET A 129 3.21 -6.38 -15.38
C MET A 129 2.72 -7.64 -14.68
N GLU A 130 3.66 -8.47 -14.23
CA GLU A 130 3.45 -9.70 -13.49
C GLU A 130 2.66 -9.44 -12.21
N THR A 131 3.06 -8.43 -11.42
CA THR A 131 2.31 -8.07 -10.19
C THR A 131 0.90 -7.57 -10.49
N ARG A 132 0.68 -6.91 -11.64
CA ARG A 132 -0.66 -6.43 -12.02
C ARG A 132 -1.56 -7.58 -12.47
N GLU A 133 -1.03 -8.53 -13.22
CA GLU A 133 -1.75 -9.76 -13.58
C GLU A 133 -2.08 -10.60 -12.35
N ASP A 134 -1.14 -10.73 -11.41
CA ASP A 134 -1.37 -11.42 -10.13
C ASP A 134 -2.50 -10.78 -9.33
N LEU A 135 -2.55 -9.44 -9.28
CA LEU A 135 -3.66 -8.71 -8.67
C LEU A 135 -4.98 -9.03 -9.39
N ASP A 136 -5.01 -8.98 -10.72
CA ASP A 136 -6.21 -9.29 -11.50
C ASP A 136 -6.73 -10.70 -11.21
N PHE A 137 -5.85 -11.70 -11.23
CA PHE A 137 -6.24 -13.08 -10.92
C PHE A 137 -6.76 -13.22 -9.49
N LEU A 138 -6.09 -12.55 -8.54
CA LEU A 138 -6.51 -12.52 -7.14
C LEU A 138 -7.92 -11.94 -7.01
N PHE A 139 -8.25 -10.84 -7.67
CA PHE A 139 -9.59 -10.25 -7.60
C PHE A 139 -10.67 -11.08 -8.32
N HIS A 140 -10.37 -11.61 -9.51
CA HIS A 140 -11.31 -12.45 -10.26
C HIS A 140 -11.67 -13.73 -9.50
N GLY A 141 -10.73 -14.30 -8.73
CA GLY A 141 -10.98 -15.49 -7.93
C GLY A 141 -12.04 -15.33 -6.83
N PHE A 142 -12.28 -14.11 -6.34
CA PHE A 142 -13.25 -13.83 -5.27
C PHE A 142 -14.52 -13.10 -5.74
N ILE A 143 -14.44 -12.37 -6.87
CA ILE A 143 -15.54 -11.54 -7.38
C ILE A 143 -16.36 -12.28 -8.46
N SER A 144 -15.79 -13.30 -9.12
CA SER A 144 -16.50 -14.13 -10.12
C SER A 144 -17.48 -15.12 -9.49
#